data_AF-A0A7Z2PNE8-F1
#
_entry.id   AF-A0A7Z2PNE8-F1
#
_cell.length_a   1.000
_cell.length_b   1.000
_cell.length_c   1.000
_cell.angle_alpha   90.00
_cell.angle_beta   90.00
_cell.angle_gamma   90.00
#
_symmetry.space_group_name_H-M   'P 1'
#
loop_
_entity.id
_entity.type
_entity.pdbx_description
1 polymer ?
#
loop_
_entity_poly.entity_id
_entity_poly.type
_entity_poly.pdbx_seq_one_letter_code
_entity_poly.pdbx_strand_id
1 'polypeptide(L)'
;MNQNSPHHSNAWVTFTYASFGASAFLVAIGVYFLPVDLWIKGYLAMGIVMLIQSCVPLTKTVRDVHESSRMVNRIEDAKAERLLMEVSKAS
;
A
#
# COMPACT_ATOMS: atom_id res chain seq x y z
N MET A 1 21.21 -3.06 -12.62
CA MET A 1 21.21 -2.78 -11.16
C MET A 1 20.46 -3.88 -10.42
N ASN A 2 21.06 -4.42 -9.37
CA ASN A 2 20.53 -5.52 -8.54
C ASN A 2 19.20 -5.11 -7.87
N GLN A 3 18.11 -5.78 -8.24
CA GLN A 3 16.77 -5.55 -7.74
C GLN A 3 16.55 -6.28 -6.41
N ASN A 4 17.27 -5.86 -5.36
CA ASN A 4 16.93 -6.27 -4.00
C ASN A 4 15.62 -5.58 -3.62
N SER A 5 14.48 -6.21 -3.94
CA SER A 5 13.22 -5.89 -3.25
C SER A 5 13.52 -5.92 -1.75
N PRO A 6 13.29 -4.84 -1.00
CA PRO A 6 13.50 -4.86 0.45
C PRO A 6 12.61 -5.95 1.04
N HIS A 7 13.22 -7.09 1.34
CA HIS A 7 12.52 -8.23 1.90
C HIS A 7 12.27 -7.90 3.37
N HIS A 8 11.07 -7.44 3.68
CA HIS A 8 10.66 -7.22 5.06
C HIS A 8 10.84 -8.53 5.84
N SER A 9 11.47 -8.46 7.01
CA SER A 9 11.58 -9.62 7.89
C SER A 9 10.19 -10.16 8.22
N ASN A 10 10.02 -11.49 8.22
CA ASN A 10 8.75 -12.13 8.56
C ASN A 10 8.19 -11.65 9.91
N ALA A 11 9.06 -11.31 10.87
CA ALA A 11 8.67 -10.73 12.16
C ALA A 11 7.95 -9.38 12.01
N TRP A 12 8.44 -8.52 11.11
CA TRP A 12 7.85 -7.20 10.84
C TRP A 12 6.47 -7.33 10.17
N VAL A 13 6.35 -8.28 9.24
CA VAL A 13 5.08 -8.55 8.56
C VAL A 13 4.03 -9.01 9.59
N THR A 14 4.37 -9.99 10.42
CA THR A 14 3.49 -10.47 11.49
C THR A 14 3.13 -9.37 12.49
N PHE A 15 4.10 -8.55 12.92
CA PHE A 15 3.84 -7.41 13.82
C PHE A 15 2.84 -6.41 13.22
N THR A 16 2.97 -6.12 11.92
CA THR A 16 2.08 -5.18 11.23
C THR A 16 0.64 -5.72 11.19
N TYR A 17 0.46 -7.00 10.84
CA TYR A 17 -0.85 -7.64 10.84
C TYR A 17 -1.46 -7.72 12.25
N ALA A 18 -0.66 -8.06 13.26
CA ALA A 18 -1.10 -8.11 14.64
C ALA A 18 -1.53 -6.72 15.15
N SER A 19 -0.75 -5.68 14.84
CA SER A 19 -1.05 -4.29 15.22
C SER A 19 -2.34 -3.80 14.57
N PHE A 20 -2.53 -4.08 13.28
CA PHE A 20 -3.77 -3.75 12.58
C PHE A 20 -4.99 -4.47 13.18
N GLY A 21 -4.86 -5.77 13.47
CA GLY A 21 -5.92 -6.54 14.14
C GLY A 21 -6.24 -6.00 15.53
N ALA A 22 -5.22 -5.65 16.32
CA ALA A 22 -5.39 -5.05 17.64
C ALA A 22 -6.11 -3.68 17.55
N SER A 23 -5.75 -2.83 16.59
CA SER A 23 -6.43 -1.56 16.37
C SER A 23 -7.90 -1.75 15.99
N ALA A 24 -8.20 -2.66 15.06
CA ALA A 24 -9.58 -2.97 14.67
C ALA A 24 -10.40 -3.50 15.86
N PHE A 25 -9.80 -4.34 16.70
CA PHE A 25 -10.43 -4.88 17.91
C PHE A 25 -10.71 -3.80 18.95
N LEU A 26 -9.76 -2.90 19.21
CA LEU A 26 -9.96 -1.77 20.13
C LEU A 26 -11.09 -0.84 19.67
N VAL A 27 -11.18 -0.57 18.36
CA VAL A 27 -12.29 0.21 17.80
C VAL A 27 -13.61 -0.52 18.01
N ALA A 28 -13.68 -1.83 17.73
CA ALA A 28 -14.89 -2.63 17.94
C ALA A 28 -15.34 -2.62 19.41
N ILE A 29 -14.41 -2.75 20.37
CA ILE A 29 -14.69 -2.59 21.81
C ILE A 29 -15.22 -1.19 22.10
N GLY A 30 -14.59 -0.15 21.55
CA GLY A 30 -15.02 1.24 21.74
C GLY A 30 -16.46 1.46 21.27
N VAL A 31 -16.84 0.92 20.11
CA VAL A 31 -18.23 0.98 19.60
C VAL A 31 -19.17 0.18 20.50
N TYR A 32 -18.74 -0.97 21.02
CA TYR A 32 -19.56 -1.80 21.90
C TYR A 32 -19.89 -1.08 23.23
N PHE A 33 -18.88 -0.51 23.89
CA PHE A 33 -19.03 0.20 25.16
C PHE A 33 -19.67 1.59 25.05
N LEU A 34 -19.84 2.13 23.84
CA LEU A 34 -20.48 3.42 23.63
C LEU A 34 -21.94 3.39 24.12
N PRO A 35 -22.39 4.29 25.02
CA PRO A 35 -23.76 4.31 25.53
C PRO A 35 -24.71 5.02 24.56
N VAL A 36 -24.87 4.46 23.36
CA VAL A 36 -25.76 4.97 22.31
C VAL A 36 -26.70 3.89 21.80
N ASP A 37 -27.72 4.32 21.07
CA ASP A 37 -28.70 3.43 20.44
C ASP A 37 -28.05 2.48 19.42
N LEU A 38 -28.62 1.28 19.28
CA LEU A 38 -28.13 0.23 18.39
C LEU A 38 -28.06 0.70 16.92
N TRP A 39 -29.01 1.53 16.47
CA TRP A 39 -29.02 2.07 15.12
C TRP A 39 -27.78 2.93 14.83
N ILE A 40 -27.36 3.73 15.80
CA ILE A 40 -26.17 4.59 15.69
C ILE A 40 -24.90 3.75 15.71
N LYS A 41 -24.84 2.71 16.56
CA LYS A 41 -23.73 1.74 16.55
C LYS A 41 -23.59 1.06 15.20
N GLY A 42 -24.72 0.66 14.60
CA GLY A 42 -24.77 0.05 13.26
C GLY A 42 -24.21 1.00 12.19
N TYR A 43 -24.64 2.26 12.19
CA TYR A 43 -24.13 3.27 11.25
C TYR A 43 -22.62 3.46 11.38
N LEU A 44 -22.12 3.57 12.62
CA LEU A 44 -20.69 3.73 12.89
C LEU A 44 -19.90 2.50 12.46
N ALA A 45 -20.40 1.29 12.75
CA ALA A 45 -19.78 0.03 12.36
C ALA A 45 -19.69 -0.10 10.83
N MET A 46 -20.75 0.26 10.10
CA MET A 46 -20.74 0.26 8.63
C MET A 46 -19.66 1.19 8.08
N GLY A 47 -19.56 2.42 8.60
CA GLY A 47 -18.53 3.38 8.20
C GLY A 47 -17.12 2.87 8.47
N ILE A 48 -16.86 2.29 9.65
CA ILE A 48 -15.57 1.72 10.02
C ILE A 48 -15.20 0.56 9.08
N VAL A 49 -16.12 -0.37 8.84
CA VAL A 49 -15.88 -1.52 7.95
C VAL A 49 -15.57 -1.05 6.53
N MET A 50 -16.33 -0.09 6.01
CA MET A 50 -16.12 0.46 4.66
C MET A 50 -14.78 1.18 4.53
N LEU A 51 -14.38 1.94 5.56
CA LEU A 51 -13.08 2.61 5.61
C LEU A 51 -11.91 1.62 5.69
N ILE A 52 -12.04 0.56 6.48
CA ILE A 52 -11.05 -0.52 6.54
C ILE A 52 -10.94 -1.23 5.17
N GLN A 53 -12.08 -1.55 4.56
CA GLN A 53 -12.12 -2.23 3.27
C GLN A 53 -11.46 -1.41 2.16
N SER A 54 -11.66 -0.09 2.13
CA SER A 54 -11.08 0.79 1.10
C SER A 54 -9.56 0.98 1.24
N CYS A 55 -9.01 0.80 2.44
CA CYS A 55 -7.57 0.90 2.70
C CYS A 55 -6.75 -0.15 1.91
N VAL A 56 -7.29 -1.36 1.72
CA VAL A 56 -6.60 -2.45 1.00
C VAL A 56 -6.36 -2.11 -0.49
N PRO A 57 -7.39 -1.80 -1.31
CA PRO A 57 -7.17 -1.39 -2.69
C PRO A 57 -6.42 -0.07 -2.78
N LEU A 58 -6.64 0.89 -1.87
CA LEU A 58 -5.87 2.15 -1.84
C LEU A 58 -4.37 1.89 -1.73
N THR A 59 -3.96 1.00 -0.80
CA THR A 59 -2.55 0.65 -0.61
C THR A 59 -1.97 -0.04 -1.85
N LYS A 60 -2.76 -0.91 -2.52
CA LYS A 60 -2.35 -1.53 -3.79
C LYS A 60 -2.15 -0.48 -4.87
N THR A 61 -3.13 0.38 -5.11
CA THR A 61 -3.04 1.45 -6.11
C THR A 61 -1.82 2.34 -5.88
N VAL A 62 -1.53 2.73 -4.63
CA VAL A 62 -0.35 3.53 -4.31
C VAL A 62 0.96 2.80 -4.63
N ARG A 63 1.04 1.49 -4.33
CA ARG A 63 2.20 0.66 -4.68
C ARG A 63 2.36 0.49 -6.18
N ASP A 64 1.25 0.21 -6.88
CA ASP A 64 1.24 0.00 -8.32
C ASP A 64 1.67 1.27 -9.06
N VAL A 65 1.23 2.45 -8.61
CA VAL A 65 1.69 3.75 -9.13
C VAL A 65 3.19 3.96 -8.87
N HIS A 66 3.67 3.62 -7.67
CA HIS A 66 5.09 3.75 -7.34
C HIS A 66 5.98 2.82 -8.17
N GLU A 67 5.55 1.58 -8.41
CA GLU A 67 6.27 0.62 -9.25
C GLU A 67 6.24 1.03 -10.73
N SER A 68 5.08 1.45 -11.25
CA SER A 68 4.91 1.91 -12.63
C SER A 68 5.85 3.07 -12.95
N SER A 69 5.90 4.10 -12.09
CA SER A 69 6.81 5.23 -12.27
C SER A 69 8.29 4.82 -12.31
N ARG A 70 8.70 3.85 -11.49
CA ARG A 70 10.08 3.33 -11.50
C ARG A 70 10.39 2.54 -12.77
N MET A 71 9.44 1.80 -13.31
CA MET A 71 9.61 1.08 -14.57
C MET A 71 9.72 2.03 -15.76
N VAL A 72 8.88 3.07 -15.83
CA VAL A 72 8.92 4.08 -16.89
C VAL A 72 10.29 4.76 -16.95
N ASN A 73 10.79 5.25 -15.83
CA ASN A 73 12.10 5.92 -15.79
C ASN A 73 13.24 5.03 -16.31
N ARG A 74 13.23 3.72 -15.99
CA ARG A 74 14.26 2.79 -16.48
C ARG A 74 14.19 2.54 -17.98
N ILE A 75 12.98 2.54 -18.54
CA ILE A 75 12.79 2.38 -19.98
C ILE A 75 13.31 3.63 -20.70
N GLU A 76 13.04 4.82 -20.15
CA GLU A 76 13.56 6.08 -20.68
C GLU A 76 15.09 6.12 -20.62
N ASP A 77 15.70 5.76 -19.48
CA ASP A 77 17.16 5.68 -19.33
C ASP A 77 17.78 4.71 -20.34
N ALA A 78 17.23 3.50 -20.48
CA ALA A 78 17.75 2.50 -21.42
C ALA A 78 17.59 2.93 -22.90
N LYS A 79 16.51 3.63 -23.23
CA LYS A 79 16.31 4.19 -24.58
C LYS A 79 17.28 5.34 -24.84
N ALA A 80 17.47 6.23 -23.87
CA ALA A 80 18.42 7.33 -23.96
C ALA A 80 19.85 6.80 -24.15
N GLU A 81 20.25 5.78 -23.39
CA GLU A 81 21.55 5.13 -23.51
C GLU A 81 21.76 4.52 -24.90
N ARG A 82 20.75 3.82 -25.45
CA ARG A 82 20.81 3.26 -26.81
C ARG A 82 21.00 4.32 -27.89
N LEU A 83 20.26 5.42 -27.82
CA LEU A 83 20.37 6.52 -28.78
C LEU A 83 21.79 7.13 -28.75
N LEU A 84 22.36 7.30 -27.55
CA LEU A 84 23.74 7.79 -27.42
C LEU A 84 24.76 6.81 -28.02
N MET A 85 24.59 5.50 -27.83
CA MET A 85 25.47 4.49 -28.44
C MET A 85 25.36 4.47 -29.97
N GLU A 86 24.15 4.61 -30.52
CA GLU A 86 23.95 4.65 -31.98
C GLU A 86 24.62 5.88 -32.60
N VAL A 87 24.48 7.06 -31.99
CA VAL A 87 25.15 8.29 -32.44
C VAL A 87 26.67 8.14 -32.35
N SER A 88 27.20 7.60 -31.24
CA SER A 88 28.64 7.38 -31.07
C SER A 88 29.22 6.33 -32.03
N LYS A 89 28.43 5.37 -32.50
CA LYS A 89 28.88 4.34 -33.44
C LYS A 89 28.85 4.84 -34.90
N ALA A 90 28.01 5.82 -35.20
CA ALA A 90 27.86 6.40 -36.52
C ALA A 90 28.90 7.50 -36.83
N SER A 91 29.57 8.03 -35.80
CA SER A 91 30.73 8.93 -35.88
C SER A 91 32.05 8.17 -35.87
#